data_AF-A0A453IM52-F1
#
_entry.id   AF-A0A453IM52-F1
#
_cell.length_a   1.000
_cell.length_b   1.000
_cell.length_c   1.000
_cell.angle_alpha   90.00
_cell.angle_beta   90.00
_cell.angle_gamma   90.00
#
_symmetry.space_group_name_H-M   'P 1'
#
loop_
_entity.id
_entity.type
_entity.pdbx_description
1 polymer ?
#
loop_
_entity_poly.entity_id
_entity_poly.type
_entity_poly.pdbx_seq_one_letter_code
_entity_poly.pdbx_strand_id
1 'polypeptide(L)'
;GKFSKSHGIGVFGNDAKTTNIPSEVWRYYLLMNRPEVSDTLFTWADLQAKLNSELLNNLGNFINRVLSFVAKPAGGGYDSIIPDAPNAESHPLTNALAEKTNKWVEQYLEAMEKV
;
A
#
# COMPACT_ATOMS: atom_id res chain seq x y z
N GLY A 1 -8.52 -19.37 13.86
CA GLY A 1 -8.61 -19.54 15.32
C GLY A 1 -8.43 -18.19 16.00
N LYS A 2 -8.78 -18.06 17.29
CA LYS A 2 -8.58 -16.81 18.05
C LYS A 2 -7.15 -16.71 18.57
N PHE A 3 -6.65 -15.49 18.75
CA PHE A 3 -5.38 -15.24 19.42
C PHE A 3 -5.43 -15.75 20.87
N SER A 4 -4.36 -16.40 21.35
CA SER A 4 -4.26 -16.88 22.73
C SER A 4 -2.82 -16.85 23.23
N LYS A 5 -2.52 -15.95 24.17
CA LYS A 5 -1.19 -15.86 24.78
C LYS A 5 -0.84 -17.11 25.59
N SER A 6 -1.79 -17.65 26.37
CA SER A 6 -1.56 -18.82 27.21
C SER A 6 -1.26 -20.09 26.41
N HIS A 7 -1.82 -20.20 25.20
CA HIS A 7 -1.57 -21.33 24.30
C HIS A 7 -0.51 -21.04 23.23
N GLY A 8 0.12 -19.85 23.25
CA GLY A 8 1.11 -19.45 22.24
C GLY A 8 0.56 -19.36 20.82
N ILE A 9 -0.72 -19.02 20.65
CA ILE A 9 -1.39 -18.97 19.34
C ILE A 9 -1.53 -17.52 18.88
N GLY A 10 -0.90 -17.20 17.76
CA GLY A 10 -1.01 -15.93 17.06
C GLY A 10 0.28 -15.10 17.09
N VAL A 11 0.30 -14.02 16.31
CA VAL A 11 1.41 -13.07 16.23
C VAL A 11 1.08 -11.85 17.08
N PHE A 12 1.85 -11.60 18.13
CA PHE A 12 1.70 -10.42 18.98
C PHE A 12 2.69 -9.32 18.57
N GLY A 13 2.48 -8.09 19.05
CA GLY A 13 3.31 -6.94 18.64
C GLY A 13 4.81 -7.10 18.90
N ASN A 14 5.22 -7.87 19.91
CA ASN A 14 6.62 -8.21 20.14
C ASN A 14 7.14 -9.23 19.13
N ASP A 15 6.31 -10.20 18.75
CA ASP A 15 6.65 -11.21 17.73
C ASP A 15 6.77 -10.58 16.35
N ALA A 16 5.92 -9.59 16.03
CA ALA A 16 6.01 -8.87 14.77
C ALA A 16 7.41 -8.27 14.56
N LYS A 17 8.03 -7.72 15.61
CA LYS A 17 9.39 -7.18 15.55
C LYS A 17 10.45 -8.26 15.32
N THR A 18 10.29 -9.45 15.87
CA THR A 18 11.27 -10.54 15.73
C THR A 18 11.18 -11.25 14.38
N THR A 19 10.08 -11.09 13.65
CA THR A 19 9.92 -11.68 12.30
C THR A 19 10.84 -11.10 11.23
N ASN A 20 11.45 -9.93 11.48
CA ASN A 20 12.21 -9.16 10.49
C ASN A 20 11.39 -8.75 9.24
N ILE A 21 10.06 -8.85 9.30
CA ILE A 21 9.17 -8.33 8.26
C ILE A 21 9.02 -6.81 8.50
N PRO A 22 9.21 -5.97 7.46
CA PRO A 22 9.07 -4.52 7.59
C PRO A 22 7.70 -4.10 8.14
N SER A 23 7.67 -3.02 8.93
CA SER A 23 6.45 -2.56 9.59
C SER A 23 5.35 -2.16 8.59
N GLU A 24 5.76 -1.69 7.43
CA GLU A 24 4.94 -1.23 6.32
C GLU A 24 4.15 -2.39 5.72
N VAL A 25 4.75 -3.59 5.64
CA VAL A 25 4.08 -4.81 5.19
C VAL A 25 2.97 -5.20 6.15
N TRP A 26 3.24 -5.15 7.46
CA TRP A 26 2.23 -5.39 8.49
C TRP A 26 1.08 -4.38 8.40
N ARG A 27 1.41 -3.09 8.30
CA ARG A 27 0.41 -2.02 8.17
C ARG A 27 -0.46 -2.22 6.94
N TYR A 28 0.15 -2.49 5.79
CA TYR A 28 -0.57 -2.74 4.55
C TYR A 28 -1.53 -3.93 4.68
N TYR A 29 -1.03 -5.07 5.13
CA TYR A 29 -1.83 -6.29 5.23
C TYR A 29 -3.00 -6.15 6.21
N LEU A 30 -2.75 -5.55 7.38
CA LEU A 30 -3.77 -5.37 8.42
C LEU A 30 -4.86 -4.37 8.00
N LEU A 31 -4.49 -3.30 7.29
CA LEU A 31 -5.45 -2.34 6.74
C LEU A 31 -6.25 -2.94 5.59
N MET A 32 -5.59 -3.69 4.69
CA MET A 32 -6.25 -4.35 3.57
C MET A 32 -7.25 -5.42 4.01
N ASN A 33 -6.97 -6.09 5.14
CA ASN A 33 -7.85 -7.10 5.74
C ASN A 33 -8.56 -6.58 7.00
N ARG A 34 -8.81 -5.26 7.08
CA ARG A 34 -9.51 -4.67 8.22
C ARG A 34 -10.93 -5.28 8.31
N PRO A 35 -11.32 -5.86 9.46
CA PRO A 35 -12.64 -6.45 9.63
C PRO A 35 -13.70 -5.35 9.82
N GLU A 36 -14.21 -4.80 8.71
CA GLU A 36 -15.20 -3.70 8.76
C GLU A 36 -16.64 -4.22 8.90
N VAL A 37 -16.96 -5.31 8.21
CA VAL A 37 -18.33 -5.88 8.17
C VAL A 37 -18.37 -7.24 8.89
N SER A 38 -17.30 -8.02 8.79
CA SER A 38 -17.21 -9.36 9.34
C SER A 38 -15.77 -9.68 9.73
N ASP A 39 -15.61 -10.67 10.61
CA ASP A 39 -14.30 -11.12 11.07
C ASP A 39 -13.39 -11.56 9.92
N THR A 40 -12.11 -11.17 10.00
CA THR A 40 -11.05 -11.61 9.08
C THR A 40 -10.10 -12.58 9.78
N LEU A 41 -9.52 -13.51 9.01
CA LEU A 41 -8.57 -14.49 9.50
C LEU A 41 -7.19 -14.21 8.93
N PHE A 42 -6.22 -13.98 9.82
CA PHE A 42 -4.81 -13.92 9.44
C PHE A 42 -4.30 -15.31 9.02
N THR A 43 -3.61 -15.39 7.88
CA THR A 43 -2.78 -16.55 7.51
C THR A 43 -1.46 -16.10 6.91
N TRP A 44 -0.39 -16.84 7.18
CA TRP A 44 0.94 -16.56 6.60
C TRP A 44 0.94 -16.64 5.07
N ALA A 45 0.21 -17.60 4.51
CA ALA A 45 0.08 -17.76 3.07
C ALA A 45 -0.58 -16.54 2.41
N ASP A 46 -1.64 -15.99 3.02
CA ASP A 46 -2.30 -14.80 2.51
C ASP A 46 -1.42 -13.54 2.65
N LEU A 47 -0.69 -13.39 3.77
CA LEU A 47 0.29 -12.33 3.94
C LEU A 47 1.34 -12.34 2.83
N GLN A 48 1.93 -13.51 2.58
CA GLN A 48 2.94 -13.68 1.52
C GLN A 48 2.34 -13.44 0.13
N ALA A 49 1.13 -13.96 -0.13
CA ALA A 49 0.46 -13.80 -1.41
C ALA A 49 0.23 -12.32 -1.72
N LYS A 50 -0.36 -11.56 -0.78
CA LYS A 50 -0.62 -10.12 -0.93
C LYS A 50 0.66 -9.29 -1.08
N LEU A 51 1.69 -9.60 -0.30
CA LEU A 51 2.98 -8.94 -0.45
C LEU A 51 3.56 -9.16 -1.86
N ASN A 52 3.51 -10.39 -2.37
CA ASN A 52 4.05 -10.69 -3.69
C ASN A 52 3.21 -10.08 -4.82
N SER A 53 1.89 -10.23 -4.78
CA SER A 53 1.03 -9.81 -5.89
C SER A 53 0.75 -8.30 -5.88
N GLU A 54 0.52 -7.70 -4.72
CA GLU A 54 0.07 -6.31 -4.61
C GLU A 54 1.25 -5.36 -4.39
N LEU A 55 2.15 -5.69 -3.45
CA LEU A 55 3.29 -4.80 -3.14
C LEU A 55 4.46 -4.99 -4.11
N LEU A 56 4.91 -6.22 -4.34
CA LEU A 56 6.09 -6.47 -5.18
C LEU A 56 5.76 -6.35 -6.68
N ASN A 57 4.82 -7.16 -7.16
CA ASN A 57 4.55 -7.29 -8.60
C ASN A 57 3.80 -6.09 -9.20
N ASN A 58 3.05 -5.35 -8.38
CA ASN A 58 2.30 -4.19 -8.83
C ASN A 58 2.96 -2.88 -8.40
N LEU A 59 2.77 -2.43 -7.15
CA LEU A 59 3.24 -1.10 -6.71
C LEU A 59 4.76 -0.95 -6.82
N GLY A 60 5.52 -1.92 -6.30
CA GLY A 60 6.97 -1.92 -6.30
C GLY A 60 7.55 -1.99 -7.70
N ASN A 61 6.97 -2.86 -8.55
CA ASN A 61 7.36 -2.94 -9.95
C ASN A 61 7.09 -1.62 -10.71
N PHE A 62 5.95 -0.98 -10.47
CA PHE A 62 5.65 0.33 -11.07
C PHE A 62 6.68 1.38 -10.66
N ILE A 63 6.91 1.55 -9.35
CA ILE A 63 7.89 2.52 -8.82
C ILE A 63 9.28 2.22 -9.38
N ASN A 64 9.72 0.96 -9.32
CA ASN A 64 11.03 0.55 -9.81
C ASN A 64 11.19 0.86 -11.30
N ARG A 65 10.17 0.58 -12.13
CA ARG A 65 10.22 0.89 -13.56
C ARG A 65 10.30 2.38 -13.83
N VAL A 66 9.48 3.18 -13.17
CA VAL A 66 9.49 4.65 -13.32
C VAL A 66 10.85 5.21 -12.92
N LEU A 67 11.34 4.88 -11.72
CA LEU A 67 12.64 5.35 -11.25
C LEU A 67 13.80 4.85 -12.13
N SER A 68 13.73 3.60 -12.62
CA SER A 68 14.72 3.06 -13.55
C SER A 68 14.74 3.81 -14.89
N PHE A 69 13.58 4.25 -15.39
CA PHE A 69 13.54 5.08 -16.60
C PHE A 69 14.12 6.47 -16.37
N VAL A 70 13.83 7.08 -15.22
CA VAL A 70 14.38 8.39 -14.86
C VAL A 70 15.91 8.32 -14.71
N ALA A 71 16.42 7.31 -14.00
CA ALA A 71 17.85 7.16 -13.70
C ALA A 71 18.72 6.79 -14.92
N LYS A 72 18.12 6.33 -16.03
CA LYS A 72 18.86 5.97 -17.24
C LYS A 72 19.46 7.21 -17.94
N PRO A 73 20.66 7.11 -18.52
CA PRO A 73 21.29 8.22 -19.24
C PRO A 73 20.46 8.77 -20.40
N ALA A 74 20.76 10.01 -20.79
CA ALA A 74 20.15 10.65 -21.97
C ALA A 74 20.25 9.78 -23.23
N GLY A 75 19.16 9.68 -23.99
CA GLY A 75 19.03 8.80 -25.16
C GLY A 75 18.45 7.41 -24.86
N GLY A 76 18.48 6.97 -23.60
CA GLY A 76 17.79 5.75 -23.12
C GLY A 76 16.85 5.97 -21.93
N GLY A 77 16.82 7.19 -21.39
CA GLY A 77 16.03 7.63 -20.25
C GLY A 77 16.09 9.14 -20.08
N TYR A 78 16.01 9.62 -18.84
CA TYR A 78 15.89 11.05 -18.51
C TYR A 78 17.10 11.65 -17.78
N ASP A 79 18.24 10.95 -17.75
CA ASP A 79 19.49 11.43 -17.16
C ASP A 79 19.36 11.89 -15.70
N SER A 80 18.55 11.16 -14.92
CA SER A 80 18.18 11.50 -13.53
C SER A 80 17.45 12.84 -13.35
N ILE A 81 16.93 13.41 -14.43
CA ILE A 81 16.09 14.62 -14.42
C ILE A 81 14.63 14.18 -14.56
N ILE A 82 13.77 14.64 -13.64
CA ILE A 82 12.34 14.40 -13.78
C ILE A 82 11.84 15.28 -14.93
N PRO A 83 11.24 14.71 -15.98
CA PRO A 83 10.75 15.50 -17.10
C PRO A 83 9.59 16.40 -16.65
N ASP A 84 9.53 17.60 -17.21
CA ASP A 84 8.37 18.47 -17.03
C ASP A 84 7.13 17.84 -17.69
N ALA A 85 5.97 18.05 -17.08
CA ALA A 85 4.70 17.49 -17.52
C ALA A 85 3.67 18.63 -17.68
N PRO A 86 3.80 19.45 -18.75
CA PRO A 86 2.93 20.58 -18.95
C PRO A 86 1.48 20.10 -19.07
N ASN A 87 0.57 20.81 -18.40
CA ASN A 87 -0.87 20.51 -18.37
C ASN A 87 -1.25 19.18 -17.67
N ALA A 88 -0.35 18.55 -16.91
CA ALA A 88 -0.64 17.30 -16.20
C ALA A 88 -1.85 17.40 -15.26
N GLU A 89 -2.04 18.56 -14.61
CA GLU A 89 -3.19 18.83 -13.74
C GLU A 89 -4.51 18.86 -14.54
N SER A 90 -4.49 19.39 -15.76
CA SER A 90 -5.68 19.44 -16.61
C SER A 90 -6.00 18.10 -17.29
N HIS A 91 -5.14 17.09 -17.16
CA HIS A 91 -5.32 15.81 -17.82
C HIS A 91 -6.60 15.11 -17.27
N PRO A 92 -7.49 14.60 -18.14
CA PRO A 92 -8.78 14.08 -17.70
C PRO A 92 -8.70 12.98 -16.63
N LEU A 93 -7.72 12.09 -16.72
CA LEU A 93 -7.52 11.03 -15.71
C LEU A 93 -7.00 11.59 -14.37
N THR A 94 -6.19 12.65 -14.40
CA THR A 94 -5.70 13.32 -13.19
C THR A 94 -6.87 13.97 -12.46
N ASN A 95 -7.71 14.71 -13.19
CA ASN A 95 -8.92 15.31 -12.65
C ASN A 95 -9.89 14.27 -12.08
N ALA A 96 -10.17 13.22 -12.86
CA ALA A 96 -11.06 12.14 -12.41
C ALA A 96 -10.54 11.44 -11.14
N LEU A 97 -9.23 11.21 -11.05
CA LEU A 97 -8.60 10.63 -9.86
C LEU A 97 -8.69 11.59 -8.66
N ALA A 98 -8.40 12.88 -8.87
CA ALA A 98 -8.44 13.90 -7.83
C ALA A 98 -9.86 14.03 -7.26
N GLU A 99 -10.88 14.16 -8.11
CA GLU A 99 -12.29 14.22 -7.71
C GLU A 99 -12.70 12.99 -6.88
N LYS A 100 -12.35 11.80 -7.37
CA LYS A 100 -12.68 10.54 -6.69
C LYS A 100 -11.99 10.44 -5.32
N THR A 101 -10.71 10.82 -5.26
CA THR A 101 -9.91 10.76 -4.04
C THR A 101 -10.44 11.75 -3.01
N ASN A 102 -10.73 12.99 -3.42
CA ASN A 102 -11.30 14.01 -2.53
C ASN A 102 -12.61 13.54 -1.91
N LYS A 103 -13.52 12.98 -2.71
CA LYS A 103 -14.77 12.43 -2.20
C LYS A 103 -14.57 11.35 -1.13
N TRP A 104 -13.60 10.46 -1.32
CA TRP A 104 -13.29 9.42 -0.33
C TRP A 104 -12.63 9.96 0.93
N VAL A 105 -11.76 10.98 0.80
CA VAL A 105 -11.14 11.65 1.94
C VAL A 105 -12.20 12.37 2.78
N GLU A 106 -13.14 13.07 2.16
CA GLU A 106 -14.27 13.71 2.85
C GLU A 106 -15.10 12.67 3.62
N GLN A 107 -15.47 11.57 2.96
CA GLN A 107 -16.20 10.47 3.61
C GLN A 107 -15.43 9.88 4.80
N TYR A 108 -14.12 9.71 4.67
CA TYR A 108 -13.28 9.23 5.75
C TYR A 108 -13.25 10.20 6.94
N LEU A 109 -13.08 11.50 6.68
CA LEU A 109 -13.07 12.54 7.72
C LEU A 109 -14.43 12.60 8.45
N GLU A 110 -15.54 12.60 7.71
CA GLU A 110 -16.88 12.58 8.32
C GLU A 110 -17.11 11.33 9.18
N ALA A 111 -16.61 10.17 8.75
CA ALA A 111 -16.70 8.93 9.53
C ALA A 111 -15.86 9.01 10.80
N MET A 112 -14.68 9.63 10.73
CA MET A 112 -13.79 9.82 11.89
C MET A 112 -14.34 10.82 12.91
N GLU A 113 -15.04 11.87 12.47
CA GLU A 113 -15.67 12.85 13.38
C GLU A 113 -16.93 12.32 14.09
N LYS A 114 -17.55 11.27 13.56
CA LYS A 114 -18.73 10.61 14.15
C LYS A 114 -18.39 9.58 15.22
N VAL A 115 -17.10 9.30 15.44
CA VAL A 115 -16.58 8.33 16.43
C VAL A 115 -16.00 9.10 17.62
#